data_AF-A0A9D0AEB5-F1
#
_entry.id   AF-A0A9D0AEB5-F1
#
_cell.length_a   1.000
_cell.length_b   1.000
_cell.length_c   1.000
_cell.angle_alpha   90.00
_cell.angle_beta   90.00
_cell.angle_gamma   90.00
#
_symmetry.space_group_name_H-M   'P 1'
#
loop_
_entity.id
_entity.type
_entity.pdbx_description
1 polymer ?
#
loop_
_entity_poly.entity_id
_entity_poly.type
_entity_poly.pdbx_seq_one_letter_code
_entity_poly.pdbx_strand_id
1 'polypeptide(L)'
;MQKQLETKLNKALMDEYHARNTYRKIIDTFGSVRPFSNIVEAEQVHINFLLPLYEKYSIPVPVEPAPSETMPPRSMREACRIAVQAEEENISLYDDLLQGTEEPDVIEVFQQLQAASRDHHLPAFRRCLERETNRTNPGSAGNSRRRAGGGGKGKGNCRGHKCRCN
;
A
#
# COMPACT_ATOMS: atom_id res chain seq x y z
N MET A 1 26.72 -18.57 -9.91
CA MET A 1 25.76 -18.54 -8.81
C MET A 1 25.82 -17.22 -8.06
N GLN A 2 26.92 -16.84 -7.38
CA GLN A 2 26.97 -15.59 -6.59
C GLN A 2 26.64 -14.31 -7.39
N LYS A 3 27.12 -14.15 -8.63
CA LYS A 3 26.81 -12.99 -9.49
C LYS A 3 25.31 -12.87 -9.84
N GLN A 4 24.60 -14.01 -9.94
CA GLN A 4 23.16 -14.00 -10.20
C GLN A 4 22.38 -13.59 -8.96
N LEU A 5 22.77 -14.11 -7.78
CA LEU A 5 22.19 -13.70 -6.51
C LEU A 5 22.40 -12.20 -6.24
N GLU A 6 23.62 -11.69 -6.44
CA GLU A 6 23.93 -10.25 -6.36
C GLU A 6 23.02 -9.44 -7.28
N THR A 7 22.86 -9.87 -8.54
CA THR A 7 21.98 -9.17 -9.49
C THR A 7 20.53 -9.14 -8.98
N LYS A 8 20.05 -10.22 -8.38
CA LYS A 8 18.69 -10.32 -7.85
C LYS A 8 18.49 -9.43 -6.62
N LEU A 9 19.39 -9.50 -5.65
CA LEU A 9 19.35 -8.65 -4.45
C LEU A 9 19.43 -7.17 -4.84
N ASN A 10 20.33 -6.81 -5.76
CA ASN A 10 20.47 -5.43 -6.23
C ASN A 10 19.21 -4.94 -6.93
N LYS A 11 18.55 -5.78 -7.73
CA LYS A 11 17.26 -5.42 -8.34
C LYS A 11 16.18 -5.18 -7.28
N ALA A 12 16.02 -6.09 -6.32
CA ALA A 12 15.06 -5.91 -5.22
C ALA A 12 15.32 -4.62 -4.46
N LEU A 13 16.55 -4.42 -3.97
CA LEU A 13 16.90 -3.26 -3.15
C LEU A 13 16.71 -1.93 -3.90
N MET A 14 17.06 -1.89 -5.19
CA MET A 14 16.88 -0.69 -6.00
C MET A 14 15.41 -0.37 -6.26
N ASP A 15 14.57 -1.39 -6.39
CA ASP A 15 13.13 -1.22 -6.52
C ASP A 15 12.50 -0.67 -5.23
N GLU A 16 12.88 -1.23 -4.07
CA GLU A 16 12.42 -0.73 -2.77
C GLU A 16 12.86 0.73 -2.52
N TYR A 17 14.10 1.09 -2.89
CA TYR A 17 14.55 2.48 -2.85
C TYR A 17 13.72 3.38 -3.77
N HIS A 18 13.43 2.92 -4.99
CA HIS A 18 12.64 3.67 -5.96
C HIS A 18 11.21 3.90 -5.45
N ALA A 19 10.54 2.87 -4.94
CA ALA A 19 9.20 2.96 -4.36
C ALA A 19 9.17 3.93 -3.17
N ARG A 20 10.07 3.75 -2.19
CA ARG A 20 10.18 4.63 -1.02
C ARG A 20 10.40 6.09 -1.40
N ASN A 21 11.32 6.35 -2.33
CA ASN A 21 11.63 7.71 -2.76
C ASN A 21 10.49 8.35 -3.55
N THR A 22 9.78 7.56 -4.37
CA THR A 22 8.55 7.99 -5.06
C THR A 22 7.48 8.39 -4.05
N TYR A 23 7.24 7.58 -3.02
CA TYR A 23 6.22 7.86 -2.01
C TYR A 23 6.59 9.04 -1.11
N ARG A 24 7.87 9.19 -0.73
CA ARG A 24 8.37 10.39 -0.05
C ARG A 24 8.09 11.65 -0.87
N LYS A 25 8.40 11.64 -2.17
CA LYS A 25 8.16 12.79 -3.05
C LYS A 25 6.68 13.17 -3.12
N ILE A 26 5.79 12.17 -3.15
CA ILE A 26 4.34 12.39 -3.13
C ILE A 26 3.91 13.01 -1.80
N ILE A 27 4.43 12.50 -0.68
CA ILE A 27 4.16 13.06 0.65
C ILE A 27 4.66 14.49 0.78
N ASP A 28 5.85 14.80 0.25
CA ASP A 28 6.41 16.17 0.27
C ASP A 28 5.54 17.14 -0.55
N THR A 29 4.91 16.65 -1.62
CA THR A 29 4.08 17.48 -2.52
C THR A 29 2.67 17.69 -2.00
N PHE A 30 2.04 16.63 -1.49
CA PHE A 30 0.61 16.63 -1.15
C PHE A 30 0.33 16.55 0.36
N GLY A 31 1.38 16.48 1.18
CA GLY A 31 1.30 16.25 2.61
C GLY A 31 1.17 14.78 2.98
N SER A 32 1.22 14.50 4.28
CA SER A 32 1.09 13.15 4.84
C SER A 32 -0.33 12.60 4.68
N VAL A 33 -0.60 12.01 3.51
CA VAL A 33 -1.88 11.41 3.15
C VAL A 33 -1.80 9.89 3.12
N ARG A 34 -2.89 9.22 3.53
CA ARG A 34 -3.03 7.78 3.34
C ARG A 34 -3.39 7.45 1.88
N PRO A 35 -2.88 6.35 1.31
CA PRO A 35 -2.07 5.32 1.97
C PRO A 35 -0.55 5.57 1.99
N PHE A 36 -0.06 6.59 1.27
CA PHE A 36 1.38 6.88 1.11
C PHE A 36 2.16 6.94 2.43
N SER A 37 1.63 7.65 3.44
CA SER A 37 2.32 7.80 4.73
C SER A 37 2.59 6.48 5.46
N ASN A 38 1.77 5.45 5.23
CA ASN A 38 1.95 4.15 5.87
C ASN A 38 2.85 3.25 5.02
N ILE A 39 2.69 3.32 3.69
CA ILE A 39 3.40 2.45 2.76
C ILE A 39 4.86 2.87 2.64
N VAL A 40 5.18 4.17 2.70
CA VAL A 40 6.58 4.64 2.70
C VAL A 40 7.40 4.06 3.86
N GLU A 41 6.77 3.85 5.02
CA GLU A 41 7.41 3.21 6.17
C GLU A 41 7.54 1.69 5.96
N ALA A 42 6.56 1.07 5.28
CA ALA A 42 6.65 -0.34 4.89
C ALA A 42 7.82 -0.57 3.91
N GLU A 43 8.03 0.30 2.92
CA GLU A 43 9.18 0.18 2.01
C GLU A 43 10.51 0.33 2.75
N GLN A 44 10.56 1.17 3.79
CA GLN A 44 11.75 1.22 4.66
C GLN A 44 11.99 -0.10 5.39
N VAL A 45 10.93 -0.77 5.83
CA VAL A 45 11.02 -2.09 6.45
C VAL A 45 11.47 -3.15 5.44
N HIS A 46 11.00 -3.09 4.19
CA HIS A 46 11.45 -3.98 3.11
C HIS A 46 12.97 -3.88 2.87
N ILE A 47 13.49 -2.66 2.76
CA ILE A 47 14.95 -2.40 2.68
C ILE A 47 15.67 -3.06 3.85
N ASN A 48 15.15 -2.91 5.07
CA ASN A 48 15.77 -3.48 6.26
C ASN A 48 15.76 -5.01 6.28
N PHE A 49 14.81 -5.68 5.61
CA PHE A 49 14.82 -7.13 5.43
C PHE A 49 15.85 -7.60 4.40
N LEU A 50 16.16 -6.78 3.40
CA LEU A 50 17.15 -7.12 2.37
C LEU A 50 18.59 -6.96 2.88
N LEU A 51 18.88 -5.93 3.68
CA LEU A 51 20.25 -5.61 4.11
C LEU A 51 21.01 -6.77 4.80
N PRO A 52 20.40 -7.57 5.70
CA PRO A 52 21.10 -8.71 6.29
C PRO A 52 21.53 -9.80 5.28
N LEU A 53 20.82 -9.94 4.15
CA LEU A 53 21.19 -10.89 3.10
C LEU A 53 22.52 -10.48 2.43
N TYR A 54 22.76 -9.18 2.25
CA TYR A 54 24.02 -8.69 1.69
C TYR A 54 25.22 -9.08 2.56
N GLU A 55 25.10 -8.90 3.87
CA GLU A 55 26.15 -9.29 4.82
C GLU A 55 26.36 -10.81 4.79
N LYS A 56 25.29 -11.60 4.88
CA LYS A 56 25.35 -13.06 4.90
C LYS A 56 26.04 -13.65 3.66
N TYR A 57 25.75 -13.10 2.48
CA TYR A 57 26.31 -13.59 1.22
C TYR A 57 27.60 -12.86 0.80
N SER A 58 28.13 -11.97 1.65
CA SER A 58 29.32 -11.15 1.37
C SER A 58 29.21 -10.36 0.06
N ILE A 59 28.01 -9.84 -0.21
CA ILE A 59 27.70 -9.02 -1.38
C ILE A 59 27.76 -7.55 -0.96
N PRO A 60 28.46 -6.68 -1.70
CA PRO A 60 28.48 -5.25 -1.40
C PRO A 60 27.08 -4.64 -1.60
N VAL A 61 26.62 -3.86 -0.61
CA VAL A 61 25.36 -3.12 -0.72
C VAL A 61 25.55 -1.99 -1.75
N PRO A 62 24.73 -1.90 -2.80
CA PRO A 62 24.79 -0.78 -3.73
C PRO A 62 24.38 0.51 -3.02
N VAL A 63 25.02 1.61 -3.40
CA VAL A 63 24.67 2.94 -2.88
C VAL A 63 23.26 3.29 -3.33
N GLU A 64 22.46 3.80 -2.40
CA GLU A 64 21.13 4.30 -2.73
C GLU A 64 21.25 5.44 -3.78
N PRO A 65 20.49 5.37 -4.89
CA PRO A 65 20.47 6.45 -5.86
C PRO A 65 20.00 7.76 -5.22
N ALA A 66 20.58 8.87 -5.67
CA ALA A 66 20.02 10.17 -5.33
C ALA A 66 18.52 10.20 -5.70
N PRO A 67 17.64 10.81 -4.87
CA PRO A 67 16.23 10.95 -5.21
C PRO A 67 16.13 11.54 -6.61
N SER A 68 15.43 10.84 -7.51
CA SER A 68 15.32 11.33 -8.88
C SER A 68 14.63 12.70 -8.85
N GLU A 69 15.12 13.64 -9.67
CA GLU A 69 14.43 14.91 -9.91
C GLU A 69 13.16 14.73 -10.77
N THR A 70 12.50 13.57 -10.64
CA THR A 70 11.25 13.32 -11.32
C THR A 70 10.22 14.35 -10.87
N MET A 71 9.54 14.93 -11.84
CA MET A 71 8.49 15.91 -11.55
C MET A 71 7.44 15.25 -10.67
N PRO A 72 7.01 15.91 -9.59
CA PRO A 72 5.96 15.36 -8.75
C PRO A 72 4.67 15.18 -9.57
N PRO A 73 3.81 14.22 -9.21
CA PRO A 73 2.52 14.06 -9.86
C PRO A 73 1.72 15.36 -9.83
N ARG A 74 0.91 15.60 -10.86
CA ARG A 74 0.14 16.86 -11.00
C ARG A 74 -1.15 16.84 -10.17
N SER A 75 -1.55 15.68 -9.66
CA SER A 75 -2.76 15.50 -8.86
C SER A 75 -2.68 14.26 -7.97
N MET A 76 -3.53 14.22 -6.93
CA MET A 76 -3.66 13.03 -6.08
C MET A 76 -4.13 11.80 -6.87
N ARG A 77 -5.02 11.97 -7.87
CA ARG A 77 -5.40 10.87 -8.77
C ARG A 77 -4.20 10.29 -9.48
N GLU A 78 -3.37 11.15 -10.06
CA GLU A 78 -2.18 10.73 -10.79
C GLU A 78 -1.19 10.03 -9.85
N ALA A 79 -0.99 10.55 -8.64
CA ALA A 79 -0.19 9.91 -7.61
C ALA A 79 -0.70 8.49 -7.27
N CYS A 80 -2.02 8.33 -7.03
CA CYS A 80 -2.59 6.99 -6.78
C CYS A 80 -2.40 6.06 -7.99
N ARG A 81 -2.54 6.57 -9.24
CA ARG A 81 -2.36 5.79 -10.46
C ARG A 81 -0.92 5.31 -10.63
N ILE A 82 0.05 6.20 -10.42
CA ILE A 82 1.48 5.88 -10.47
C ILE A 82 1.80 4.81 -9.41
N ALA A 83 1.26 4.96 -8.20
CA ALA A 83 1.49 3.98 -7.14
C ALA A 83 0.86 2.60 -7.44
N VAL A 84 -0.35 2.55 -8.01
CA VAL A 84 -0.94 1.27 -8.46
C VAL A 84 -0.02 0.57 -9.47
N GLN A 85 0.50 1.32 -10.44
CA GLN A 85 1.40 0.77 -11.45
C GLN A 85 2.71 0.29 -10.81
N ALA A 86 3.30 1.09 -9.91
CA ALA A 86 4.52 0.72 -9.19
C ALA A 86 4.36 -0.59 -8.40
N GLU A 87 3.24 -0.79 -7.71
CA GLU A 87 2.99 -2.06 -6.99
C GLU A 87 2.77 -3.25 -7.94
N GLU A 88 2.11 -3.05 -9.08
CA GLU A 88 1.96 -4.12 -10.09
C GLU A 88 3.32 -4.52 -10.69
N GLU A 89 4.18 -3.54 -10.94
CA GLU A 89 5.57 -3.75 -11.40
C GLU A 89 6.43 -4.44 -10.33
N ASN A 90 6.30 -4.06 -9.05
CA ASN A 90 6.99 -4.69 -7.92
C ASN A 90 6.60 -6.17 -7.76
N ILE A 91 5.30 -6.49 -7.84
CA ILE A 91 4.83 -7.89 -7.76
C ILE A 91 5.44 -8.73 -8.89
N SER A 92 5.41 -8.21 -10.12
CA SER A 92 5.99 -8.87 -11.29
C SER A 92 7.50 -9.02 -11.18
N LEU A 93 8.19 -8.01 -10.62
CA LEU A 93 9.62 -8.09 -10.34
C LEU A 93 9.91 -9.25 -9.40
N TYR A 94 9.18 -9.38 -8.29
CA TYR A 94 9.40 -10.50 -7.37
C TYR A 94 9.05 -11.87 -7.98
N ASP A 95 8.04 -11.96 -8.84
CA ASP A 95 7.77 -13.19 -9.61
C ASP A 95 8.98 -13.61 -10.46
N ASP A 96 9.66 -12.65 -11.08
CA ASP A 96 10.88 -12.89 -11.86
C ASP A 96 12.09 -13.19 -10.98
N LEU A 97 12.23 -12.49 -9.85
CA LEU A 97 13.34 -12.68 -8.92
C LEU A 97 13.29 -14.06 -8.24
N LEU A 98 12.10 -14.57 -7.95
CA LEU A 98 11.91 -15.90 -7.36
C LEU A 98 12.30 -17.03 -8.32
N GLN A 99 12.22 -16.82 -9.63
CA GLN A 99 12.60 -17.84 -10.62
C GLN A 99 14.09 -18.17 -10.53
N GLY A 100 14.41 -19.42 -10.22
CA GLY A 100 15.80 -19.90 -10.09
C GLY A 100 16.57 -19.27 -8.94
N THR A 101 15.88 -18.80 -7.88
CA THR A 101 16.51 -18.54 -6.58
C THR A 101 16.46 -19.84 -5.78
N GLU A 102 17.58 -20.22 -5.17
CA GLU A 102 17.71 -21.49 -4.44
C GLU A 102 17.92 -21.26 -2.94
N GLU A 103 18.35 -20.07 -2.57
CA GLU A 103 18.63 -19.62 -1.22
C GLU A 103 17.33 -19.47 -0.40
N PRO A 104 17.07 -20.33 0.61
CA PRO A 104 15.75 -20.39 1.26
C PRO A 104 15.36 -19.10 1.99
N ASP A 105 16.32 -18.42 2.61
CA ASP A 105 16.13 -17.14 3.29
C ASP A 105 15.88 -15.98 2.31
N VAL A 106 16.52 -16.00 1.14
CA VAL A 106 16.25 -15.03 0.08
C VAL A 106 14.84 -15.25 -0.48
N ILE A 107 14.44 -16.51 -0.70
CA ILE A 107 13.09 -16.87 -1.13
C ILE A 107 12.06 -16.37 -0.10
N GLU A 108 12.29 -16.60 1.19
CA GLU A 108 11.40 -16.16 2.26
C GLU A 108 11.21 -14.64 2.25
N VAL A 109 12.30 -13.87 2.20
CA VAL A 109 12.24 -12.41 2.14
C VAL A 109 11.52 -11.94 0.87
N PHE A 110 11.86 -12.48 -0.30
CA PHE A 110 11.20 -12.09 -1.56
C PHE A 110 9.70 -12.39 -1.55
N GLN A 111 9.28 -13.55 -1.03
CA GLN A 111 7.86 -13.89 -0.89
C GLN A 111 7.15 -12.97 0.08
N GLN A 112 7.80 -12.60 1.19
CA GLN A 112 7.25 -11.68 2.16
C GLN A 112 7.02 -10.28 1.56
N LEU A 113 8.01 -9.74 0.84
CA LEU A 113 7.92 -8.41 0.21
C LEU A 113 6.86 -8.42 -0.91
N GLN A 114 6.84 -9.45 -1.75
CA GLN A 114 5.79 -9.60 -2.76
C GLN A 114 4.39 -9.68 -2.15
N ALA A 115 4.21 -10.46 -1.08
CA ALA A 115 2.93 -10.57 -0.41
C ALA A 115 2.49 -9.23 0.20
N ALA A 116 3.40 -8.45 0.77
CA ALA A 116 3.10 -7.11 1.26
C ALA A 116 2.59 -6.20 0.13
N SER A 117 3.27 -6.18 -1.01
CA SER A 117 2.82 -5.42 -2.19
C SER A 117 1.45 -5.89 -2.67
N ARG A 118 1.28 -7.20 -2.93
CA ARG A 118 0.07 -7.80 -3.49
C ARG A 118 -1.15 -7.70 -2.57
N ASP A 119 -0.98 -8.04 -1.30
CA ASP A 119 -2.10 -8.26 -0.38
C ASP A 119 -2.41 -7.01 0.45
N HIS A 120 -1.51 -6.02 0.48
CA HIS A 120 -1.67 -4.79 1.27
C HIS A 120 -1.52 -3.50 0.46
N HIS A 121 -0.40 -3.29 -0.22
CA HIS A 121 -0.12 -2.00 -0.88
C HIS A 121 -1.02 -1.77 -2.10
N LEU A 122 -1.04 -2.71 -3.04
CA LEU A 122 -1.83 -2.62 -4.26
C LEU A 122 -3.32 -2.41 -3.98
N PRO A 123 -3.99 -3.17 -3.09
CA PRO A 123 -5.37 -2.89 -2.71
C PRO A 123 -5.57 -1.51 -2.09
N ALA A 124 -4.60 -1.01 -1.32
CA ALA A 124 -4.67 0.32 -0.72
C ALA A 124 -4.59 1.43 -1.78
N PHE A 125 -3.68 1.32 -2.75
CA PHE A 125 -3.57 2.27 -3.85
C PHE A 125 -4.72 2.18 -4.85
N ARG A 126 -5.27 0.99 -5.11
CA ARG A 126 -6.51 0.85 -5.91
C ARG A 126 -7.68 1.60 -5.26
N ARG A 127 -7.85 1.49 -3.94
CA ARG A 127 -8.86 2.28 -3.18
C ARG A 127 -8.56 3.78 -3.19
N CYS A 128 -7.28 4.18 -3.15
CA CYS A 128 -6.86 5.58 -3.32
C CYS A 128 -7.36 6.12 -4.67
N LEU A 129 -7.06 5.40 -5.75
CA LEU A 129 -7.42 5.79 -7.11
C LEU A 129 -8.94 5.85 -7.33
N GLU A 130 -9.68 4.88 -6.79
CA GLU A 130 -11.14 4.85 -6.86
C GLU A 130 -11.76 6.08 -6.18
N ARG A 131 -11.31 6.42 -4.96
CA ARG A 131 -11.80 7.59 -4.21
C ARG A 131 -11.54 8.88 -4.98
N GLU A 132 -10.34 9.05 -5.52
CA GLU A 132 -9.99 10.25 -6.29
C GLU A 132 -10.77 10.34 -7.60
N THR A 133 -11.05 9.21 -8.25
CA THR A 133 -11.89 9.17 -9.47
C THR A 133 -13.33 9.60 -9.15
N ASN A 134 -13.91 9.11 -8.06
CA ASN A 134 -15.26 9.48 -7.63
C ASN A 134 -15.35 10.96 -7.22
N ARG A 135 -14.27 11.57 -6.72
CA ARG A 135 -14.24 12.99 -6.33
C ARG A 135 -14.35 13.96 -7.50
N THR A 136 -13.84 13.64 -8.69
CA THR A 136 -13.98 14.55 -9.86
C THR A 136 -15.22 14.31 -10.70
N ASN A 137 -16.02 13.28 -10.38
CA ASN A 137 -17.30 13.04 -11.02
C ASN A 137 -18.43 13.29 -10.01
N PRO A 138 -18.79 14.57 -9.72
CA PRO A 138 -19.85 14.88 -8.77
C PRO A 138 -21.27 14.45 -9.20
N GLY A 139 -21.43 13.80 -10.37
CA GLY A 139 -22.72 13.32 -10.90
C GLY A 139 -23.19 11.95 -10.40
N SER A 140 -22.41 11.22 -9.60
CA SER A 140 -22.84 9.94 -9.02
C SER A 140 -22.96 10.06 -7.49
N ALA A 141 -24.02 10.72 -7.04
CA ALA A 141 -24.48 10.66 -5.66
C ALA A 141 -25.00 9.24 -5.38
N GLY A 142 -24.08 8.32 -5.11
CA GLY A 142 -24.37 7.00 -4.56
C GLY A 142 -24.94 7.16 -3.16
N ASN A 143 -26.25 6.94 -3.06
CA ASN A 143 -27.08 6.93 -1.86
C ASN A 143 -26.42 6.17 -0.69
N SER A 144 -25.65 6.85 0.14
CA SER A 144 -25.25 6.35 1.46
C SER A 144 -26.46 6.50 2.37
N ARG A 145 -27.33 5.48 2.32
CA ARG A 145 -28.38 5.26 3.30
C ARG A 145 -27.75 5.35 4.69
N ARG A 146 -28.03 6.48 5.36
CA ARG A 146 -27.95 6.60 6.81
C ARG A 146 -28.77 5.44 7.40
N ARG A 147 -28.11 4.44 7.97
CA ARG A 147 -28.75 3.53 8.92
C ARG A 147 -29.08 4.34 10.17
N ALA A 148 -30.23 5.02 10.13
CA ALA A 148 -30.91 5.52 11.31
C ALA A 148 -31.43 4.29 12.08
N GLY A 149 -30.62 3.78 13.01
CA GLY A 149 -31.07 2.88 14.06
C GLY A 149 -31.88 3.66 15.08
N GLY A 150 -33.18 3.82 14.84
CA GLY A 150 -34.08 4.50 15.76
C GLY A 150 -35.53 4.19 15.40
N GLY A 151 -36.11 3.18 16.05
CA GLY A 151 -37.48 2.77 15.73
C GLY A 151 -38.02 1.56 16.50
N GLY A 152 -37.64 1.38 17.77
CA GLY A 152 -38.35 0.46 18.66
C GLY A 152 -39.69 1.05 19.07
N LYS A 153 -40.74 0.81 18.28
CA LYS A 153 -42.13 1.05 18.69
C LYS A 153 -42.55 -0.05 19.68
N GLY A 154 -42.34 0.20 20.97
CA GLY A 154 -42.99 -0.53 22.05
C GLY A 154 -44.00 0.38 22.76
N LYS A 155 -45.29 0.24 22.44
CA LYS A 155 -46.38 0.78 23.26
C LYS A 155 -47.60 -0.14 23.19
N GLY A 156 -48.05 -0.61 24.36
CA GLY A 156 -49.25 -1.43 24.55
C GLY A 156 -49.27 -2.10 25.94
N ASN A 157 -49.57 -1.29 26.96
CA ASN A 157 -49.47 -1.57 28.40
C ASN A 157 -50.82 -2.06 28.97
N CYS A 158 -50.82 -2.93 29.99
CA CYS A 158 -51.93 -3.12 30.93
C CYS A 158 -51.37 -3.67 32.27
N ARG A 159 -51.13 -2.78 33.24
CA ARG A 159 -51.03 -3.11 34.67
C ARG A 159 -52.32 -2.71 35.36
N GLY A 160 -52.59 -3.38 36.48
CA GLY A 160 -53.81 -3.31 37.26
C GLY A 160 -54.46 -1.94 37.42
N HIS A 161 -55.79 -2.00 37.41
CA HIS A 161 -56.76 -1.10 38.03
C HIS A 161 -56.77 0.39 37.65
N LYS A 162 -57.79 0.69 36.83
CA LYS A 162 -58.58 1.95 36.72
C LYS A 162 -57.92 3.14 36.03
N CYS A 163 -58.22 3.24 34.73
CA CYS A 163 -58.07 4.42 33.89
C CYS A 163 -59.21 5.44 34.14
N ARG A 164 -58.90 6.75 34.14
CA ARG A 164 -59.82 7.79 33.68
C ARG A 164 -59.07 9.01 33.15
N CYS A 165 -59.49 9.45 31.96
CA CYS A 165 -58.97 10.59 31.21
C CYS A 165 -59.66 11.90 31.62
N ASN A 166 -59.01 13.03 31.31
CA ASN A 166 -59.65 14.16 30.66
C ASN A 166 -58.74 14.67 29.54
#